data_AF-U7LGN5-F1
#
_entry.id   AF-U7LGN5-F1
#
_cell.length_a   1.000
_cell.length_b   1.000
_cell.length_c   1.000
_cell.angle_alpha   90.00
_cell.angle_beta   90.00
_cell.angle_gamma   90.00
#
_symmetry.space_group_name_H-M   'P 1'
#
loop_
_entity.id
_entity.type
_entity.pdbx_description
1 polymer ?
#
loop_
_entity_poly.entity_id
_entity_poly.type
_entity_poly.pdbx_seq_one_letter_code
_entity_poly.pdbx_strand_id
1 'polypeptide(L)'
;MTNPTRQEIVNAYEALSDITYLADTYLSSISGRLDETRELRQTILRALPPLPRPTMAEVEWDDDKHYLAEAAHPDHGKVIMVGRKGNLLIDVFYFSGMRNKVSSLYATDLTPTGKRYTLTEVQE
;
A
#
# COMPACT_ATOMS: atom_id res chain seq x y z
N MET A 1 -9.19 -12.49 19.23
CA MET A 1 -8.66 -12.78 17.89
C MET A 1 -7.60 -11.76 17.57
N THR A 2 -6.43 -12.20 17.10
CA THR A 2 -5.37 -11.29 16.63
C THR A 2 -5.73 -10.76 15.25
N ASN A 3 -5.48 -9.48 15.00
CA ASN A 3 -5.60 -8.92 13.65
C ASN A 3 -4.47 -9.51 12.77
N PRO A 4 -4.77 -9.93 11.53
CA PRO A 4 -3.74 -10.46 10.64
C PRO A 4 -2.73 -9.36 10.27
N THR A 5 -1.49 -9.78 10.08
CA THR A 5 -0.39 -8.93 9.61
C THR A 5 -0.60 -8.54 8.15
N ARG A 6 0.08 -7.47 7.70
CA ARG A 6 0.08 -7.04 6.30
C ARG A 6 0.42 -8.20 5.35
N GLN A 7 1.48 -8.95 5.66
CA GLN A 7 1.95 -10.04 4.80
C GLN A 7 0.95 -11.20 4.75
N GLU A 8 0.31 -11.54 5.88
CA GLU A 8 -0.74 -12.56 5.89
C GLU A 8 -1.92 -12.16 5.01
N ILE A 9 -2.32 -10.88 5.02
CA ILE A 9 -3.39 -10.40 4.13
C ILE A 9 -2.94 -10.51 2.67
N VAL A 10 -1.76 -10.01 2.31
CA VAL A 10 -1.22 -10.10 0.94
C VAL A 10 -1.19 -11.56 0.46
N ASN A 11 -0.62 -12.45 1.26
CA ASN A 11 -0.54 -13.88 0.95
C ASN A 11 -1.93 -14.51 0.76
N ALA A 12 -2.94 -14.10 1.54
CA ALA A 12 -4.31 -14.61 1.39
C ALA A 12 -4.95 -14.17 0.06
N TYR A 13 -4.70 -12.93 -0.38
CA TYR A 13 -5.16 -12.46 -1.69
C TYR A 13 -4.46 -13.18 -2.85
N GLU A 14 -3.15 -13.42 -2.74
CA GLU A 14 -2.37 -14.18 -3.73
C GLU A 14 -2.87 -15.63 -3.82
N ALA A 15 -3.00 -16.32 -2.68
CA ALA A 15 -3.51 -17.69 -2.65
C ALA A 15 -4.95 -17.80 -3.20
N LEU A 16 -5.81 -16.82 -2.92
CA LEU A 16 -7.16 -16.77 -3.50
C LEU A 16 -7.12 -16.55 -5.01
N SER A 17 -6.21 -15.72 -5.51
CA SER A 17 -6.00 -15.52 -6.94
C SER A 17 -5.57 -16.81 -7.63
N ASP A 18 -4.57 -17.50 -7.07
CA ASP A 18 -4.02 -18.73 -7.62
C ASP A 18 -5.06 -19.86 -7.65
N ILE A 19 -5.79 -20.07 -6.55
CA ILE A 19 -6.82 -21.12 -6.51
C ILE A 19 -7.98 -20.82 -7.46
N THR A 20 -8.36 -19.54 -7.61
CA THR A 20 -9.38 -19.13 -8.59
C THR A 20 -8.90 -19.41 -10.01
N TYR A 21 -7.65 -19.05 -10.33
CA TYR A 21 -7.06 -19.30 -11.64
C TYR A 21 -7.04 -20.79 -11.99
N LEU A 22 -6.64 -21.64 -11.05
CA LEU A 22 -6.65 -23.10 -11.23
C LEU A 22 -8.07 -23.64 -11.42
N ALA A 23 -9.03 -23.17 -10.61
CA ALA A 23 -10.43 -23.57 -10.71
C ALA A 23 -11.07 -23.14 -12.04
N ASP A 24 -10.86 -21.90 -12.46
CA ASP A 24 -11.38 -21.37 -13.73
C ASP A 24 -10.79 -22.12 -14.93
N THR A 25 -9.49 -22.41 -14.92
CA THR A 25 -8.82 -23.18 -15.96
C THR A 25 -9.43 -24.58 -16.08
N TYR A 26 -9.61 -25.28 -14.96
CA TYR A 26 -10.18 -26.62 -14.93
C TYR A 26 -11.66 -26.61 -15.35
N LEU A 27 -12.48 -25.72 -14.79
CA LEU A 27 -13.92 -25.69 -15.06
C LEU A 27 -14.26 -25.23 -16.48
N SER A 28 -13.46 -24.34 -17.07
CA SER A 28 -13.56 -23.96 -18.49
C SER A 28 -13.41 -25.18 -19.40
N SER A 29 -12.58 -26.16 -19.01
CA SER A 29 -12.30 -27.34 -19.83
C SER A 29 -13.36 -28.45 -19.72
N ILE A 30 -14.20 -28.45 -18.67
CA ILE A 30 -15.05 -29.62 -18.34
C ILE A 30 -16.54 -29.29 -18.22
N SER A 31 -16.92 -28.16 -17.63
CA SER A 31 -18.31 -27.98 -17.17
C SER A 31 -18.96 -26.63 -17.47
N GLY A 32 -18.19 -25.62 -17.89
CA GLY A 32 -18.73 -24.27 -18.15
C GLY A 32 -19.27 -23.56 -16.90
N ARG A 33 -19.05 -24.10 -15.69
CA ARG A 33 -19.54 -23.57 -14.39
C ARG A 33 -18.70 -22.41 -13.85
N LEU A 34 -18.28 -21.50 -14.72
CA LEU A 34 -17.41 -20.37 -14.34
C LEU A 34 -18.08 -19.39 -13.39
N ASP A 35 -19.42 -19.30 -13.44
CA ASP A 35 -20.17 -18.36 -12.61
C ASP A 35 -20.11 -18.72 -11.11
N GLU A 36 -20.08 -20.00 -10.77
CA GLU A 36 -20.00 -20.45 -9.37
C GLU A 36 -18.65 -20.11 -8.72
N THR A 37 -17.54 -20.29 -9.44
CA THR A 37 -16.20 -19.92 -8.93
C THR A 37 -16.11 -18.42 -8.67
N ARG A 38 -16.70 -17.60 -9.55
CA ARG A 38 -16.74 -16.15 -9.40
C ARG A 38 -17.56 -15.73 -8.17
N GLU A 39 -18.71 -16.36 -7.93
CA GLU A 39 -19.53 -16.09 -6.76
C GLU A 39 -18.82 -16.46 -5.45
N LEU A 40 -18.16 -17.61 -5.40
CA LEU A 40 -17.36 -18.04 -4.25
C LEU A 40 -16.20 -17.08 -3.99
N ARG A 41 -15.47 -16.69 -5.03
CA ARG A 41 -14.39 -15.70 -4.92
C ARG A 41 -14.90 -14.38 -4.34
N GLN A 42 -16.04 -13.87 -4.81
CA GLN A 42 -16.62 -12.63 -4.29
C GLN A 42 -17.05 -12.77 -2.82
N THR A 43 -17.58 -13.94 -2.43
CA THR A 43 -17.93 -14.22 -1.04
C THR A 43 -16.70 -14.16 -0.13
N ILE A 44 -15.59 -14.78 -0.56
CA ILE A 44 -14.33 -14.75 0.21
C ILE A 44 -13.76 -13.33 0.26
N LEU A 45 -13.73 -12.61 -0.86
CA LEU A 45 -13.22 -11.23 -0.92
C LEU A 45 -13.97 -10.28 0.03
N ARG A 46 -15.28 -10.50 0.25
CA ARG A 46 -16.08 -9.72 1.22
C ARG A 46 -15.74 -10.03 2.68
N ALA A 47 -15.22 -11.22 2.96
CA ALA A 47 -14.82 -11.64 4.30
C ALA A 47 -13.35 -11.31 4.62
N LEU A 48 -12.50 -11.15 3.59
CA LEU A 48 -11.11 -10.78 3.76
C LEU A 48 -10.97 -9.32 4.25
N PRO A 49 -9.98 -9.04 5.12
CA PRO A 49 -9.55 -7.67 5.37
C PRO A 49 -9.18 -6.97 4.06
N PRO A 50 -9.32 -5.64 3.94
CA PRO A 50 -8.93 -4.93 2.73
C PRO A 50 -7.47 -5.19 2.35
N LEU A 51 -7.21 -5.40 1.06
CA LEU A 51 -5.85 -5.49 0.55
C LEU A 51 -5.05 -4.24 0.95
N PRO A 52 -3.89 -4.38 1.63
CA PRO A 52 -3.07 -3.26 2.01
C PRO A 52 -2.60 -2.48 0.78
N ARG A 53 -2.50 -1.16 0.90
CA ARG A 53 -1.87 -0.34 -0.13
C ARG A 53 -0.38 -0.64 -0.22
N PRO A 54 0.25 -0.43 -1.40
CA PRO A 54 1.68 -0.55 -1.52
C PRO A 54 2.38 0.51 -0.67
N THR A 55 3.56 0.16 -0.20
CA THR A 55 4.48 1.02 0.56
C THR A 55 5.55 1.57 -0.37
N MET A 56 6.32 2.55 0.07
CA MET A 56 7.46 3.08 -0.70
C MET A 56 8.57 2.05 -0.94
N ALA A 57 8.55 0.90 -0.26
CA ALA A 57 9.47 -0.20 -0.55
C ALA A 57 9.07 -1.00 -1.81
N GLU A 58 7.79 -0.97 -2.19
CA GLU A 58 7.24 -1.69 -3.35
C GLU A 58 7.06 -0.77 -4.57
N VAL A 59 7.25 0.52 -4.40
CA VAL A 59 7.12 1.54 -5.44
C VAL A 59 8.48 2.14 -5.73
N GLU A 60 8.82 2.24 -7.01
CA GLU A 60 10.04 2.94 -7.41
C GLU A 60 9.90 4.44 -7.14
N TRP A 61 10.91 5.00 -6.47
CA TRP A 61 10.97 6.44 -6.24
C TRP A 61 11.10 7.19 -7.57
N ASP A 62 10.31 8.24 -7.68
CA ASP A 62 10.18 9.13 -8.83
C ASP A 62 10.04 10.54 -8.26
N ASP A 63 11.02 11.41 -8.49
CA ASP A 63 11.05 12.75 -7.92
C ASP A 63 9.80 13.56 -8.30
N ASP A 64 9.35 13.45 -9.55
CA ASP A 64 8.18 14.18 -10.05
C ASP A 64 6.87 13.70 -9.43
N LYS A 65 6.83 12.51 -8.85
CA LYS A 65 5.65 11.95 -8.18
C LYS A 65 5.73 11.98 -6.66
N HIS A 66 6.91 11.75 -6.09
CA HIS A 66 7.08 11.45 -4.68
C HIS A 66 7.71 12.60 -3.89
N TYR A 67 8.49 13.48 -4.52
CA TYR A 67 8.93 14.69 -3.85
C TYR A 67 7.70 15.54 -3.47
N LEU A 68 7.63 15.92 -2.19
CA LEU A 68 6.53 16.62 -1.55
C LEU A 68 5.18 15.87 -1.59
N ALA A 69 5.20 14.54 -1.73
CA ALA A 69 4.01 13.71 -1.59
C ALA A 69 3.79 13.29 -0.13
N GLU A 70 2.52 13.09 0.24
CA GLU A 70 2.13 12.64 1.58
C GLU A 70 2.12 11.10 1.68
N ALA A 71 2.76 10.58 2.71
CA ALA A 71 2.67 9.18 3.11
C ALA A 71 2.06 9.04 4.52
N ALA A 72 1.43 7.91 4.78
CA ALA A 72 1.02 7.50 6.13
C ALA A 72 2.12 6.64 6.75
N HIS A 73 2.48 6.94 8.00
CA HIS A 73 3.39 6.17 8.85
C HIS A 73 2.64 5.65 10.08
N PRO A 74 2.83 4.39 10.51
CA PRO A 74 2.13 3.80 11.65
C PRO A 74 2.18 4.66 12.93
N ASP A 75 3.36 5.16 13.28
CA ASP A 75 3.58 5.89 14.54
C ASP A 75 3.53 7.42 14.41
N HIS A 76 3.66 7.95 13.20
CA HIS A 76 3.84 9.38 12.96
C HIS A 76 2.66 10.01 12.20
N GLY A 77 1.65 9.21 11.86
CA GLY A 77 0.48 9.69 11.16
C GLY A 77 0.82 10.08 9.73
N LYS A 78 0.66 11.36 9.37
CA LYS A 78 0.93 11.86 8.02
C LYS A 78 2.30 12.53 7.96
N VAL A 79 3.08 12.15 6.97
CA VAL A 79 4.44 12.67 6.74
C VAL A 79 4.56 13.13 5.29
N ILE A 80 5.43 14.10 5.03
CA ILE A 80 5.74 14.63 3.70
C ILE A 80 7.10 14.06 3.29
N MET A 81 7.16 13.38 2.16
CA MET A 81 8.41 12.84 1.62
C MET A 81 9.21 13.95 0.94
N VAL A 82 10.47 14.12 1.33
CA VAL A 82 11.33 15.21 0.85
C VAL A 82 12.60 14.72 0.15
N GLY A 83 12.88 13.42 0.17
CA GLY A 83 13.96 12.85 -0.63
C GLY A 83 14.14 11.36 -0.36
N ARG A 84 14.85 10.69 -1.26
CA ARG A 84 15.25 9.29 -1.08
C ARG A 84 16.67 9.21 -0.55
N LYS A 85 16.89 8.38 0.47
CA LYS A 85 18.20 8.12 1.07
C LYS A 85 18.59 6.66 0.87
N GLY A 86 19.28 6.39 -0.23
CA GLY A 86 19.61 5.03 -0.64
C GLY A 86 18.36 4.20 -0.94
N ASN A 87 18.43 2.88 -0.76
CA ASN A 87 17.36 1.99 -1.22
C ASN A 87 16.24 1.78 -0.21
N LEU A 88 16.52 1.95 1.09
CA LEU A 88 15.62 1.53 2.17
C LEU A 88 14.97 2.69 2.92
N LEU A 89 15.52 3.91 2.79
CA LEU A 89 15.10 5.05 3.60
C LEU A 89 14.60 6.19 2.71
N ILE A 90 13.57 6.87 3.22
CA ILE A 90 13.03 8.11 2.67
C ILE A 90 13.16 9.19 3.74
N ASP A 91 13.74 10.32 3.37
CA ASP A 91 13.75 11.51 4.22
C ASP A 91 12.35 12.12 4.20
N VAL A 92 11.82 12.38 5.40
CA VAL A 92 10.47 12.91 5.59
C VAL A 92 10.47 14.12 6.51
N PHE A 93 9.51 15.00 6.28
CA PHE A 93 9.12 16.08 7.16
C PHE A 93 7.76 15.75 7.80
N TYR A 94 7.65 15.90 9.12
CA TYR A 94 6.39 15.64 9.81
C TYR A 94 6.28 16.43 11.12
N PHE A 95 5.04 16.55 11.59
CA PHE A 95 4.73 17.21 12.85
C PHE A 95 4.65 16.18 13.98
N SER A 96 5.41 16.41 15.06
CA SER A 96 5.45 15.52 16.22
C SER A 96 5.32 16.34 17.50
N GLY A 97 4.14 16.28 18.12
CA GLY A 97 3.84 17.02 19.36
C GLY A 97 3.75 18.52 19.11
N MET A 98 4.79 19.27 19.48
CA MET A 98 4.85 20.74 19.32
C MET A 98 5.97 21.19 18.36
N ARG A 99 6.61 20.25 17.63
CA ARG A 99 7.75 20.59 16.77
C ARG A 99 7.67 19.88 15.43
N ASN A 100 8.10 20.61 14.41
CA ASN A 100 8.42 20.05 13.10
C ASN A 100 9.71 19.22 13.21
N LYS A 101 9.73 18.06 12.57
CA LYS A 101 10.89 17.16 12.54
C LYS A 101 11.22 16.78 11.09
N VAL A 102 12.51 16.56 10.87
CA VAL A 102 13.04 15.91 9.67
C VAL A 102 13.74 14.62 10.12
N SER A 103 13.43 13.49 9.48
CA SER A 103 14.02 12.19 9.80
C SER A 103 14.06 11.30 8.55
N SER A 104 14.96 10.32 8.53
CA SER A 104 14.91 9.23 7.55
C SER A 104 14.07 8.08 8.13
N LEU A 105 13.04 7.62 7.41
CA LEU A 105 12.18 6.48 7.81
C LEU A 105 12.27 5.35 6.79
N TYR A 106 11.97 4.12 7.23
CA TYR A 106 11.96 2.96 6.34
C TYR A 106 10.85 3.07 5.30
N ALA A 107 11.19 2.79 4.05
CA ALA A 107 10.26 2.81 2.93
C ALA A 107 9.10 1.82 3.11
N THR A 108 9.32 0.74 3.86
CA THR A 108 8.31 -0.27 4.23
C THR A 108 7.21 0.28 5.13
N ASP A 109 7.48 1.37 5.85
CA ASP A 109 6.54 1.95 6.82
C ASP A 109 5.81 3.17 6.24
N LEU A 110 6.06 3.50 4.97
CA LEU A 110 5.49 4.66 4.30
C LEU A 110 4.50 4.22 3.24
N THR A 111 3.21 4.40 3.51
CA THR A 111 2.13 4.13 2.55
C THR A 111 1.70 5.42 1.85
N PRO A 112 1.94 5.60 0.53
CA PRO A 112 1.49 6.78 -0.19
C PRO A 112 -0.02 7.00 -0.08
N THR A 113 -0.42 8.24 0.17
CA THR A 113 -1.84 8.60 0.33
C THR A 113 -2.48 9.06 -0.98
N GLY A 114 -1.65 9.48 -1.95
CA GLY A 114 -2.07 10.13 -3.19
C GLY A 114 -2.15 11.66 -3.10
N LYS A 115 -2.04 12.25 -1.90
CA LYS A 115 -1.97 13.71 -1.73
C LYS A 115 -0.56 14.22 -2.01
N ARG A 116 -0.47 15.45 -2.52
CA ARG A 116 0.78 16.13 -2.83
C ARG A 116 0.71 17.59 -2.40
N TYR A 117 1.87 18.11 -2.01
CA TYR A 117 2.05 19.51 -1.67
C TYR A 117 2.82 20.21 -2.79
N THR A 118 2.50 21.48 -3.01
CA THR A 118 3.18 22.34 -3.97
C THR A 118 3.79 23.51 -3.22
N LEU A 119 5.03 23.84 -3.53
CA LEU A 119 5.69 25.02 -2.97
C LEU A 119 5.05 26.26 -3.59
N THR A 120 4.64 27.19 -2.74
CA THR A 120 4.15 28.50 -3.15
C THR A 120 5.01 29.53 -2.44
N GLU A 121 5.66 30.41 -3.22
CA GLU A 121 6.36 31.55 -2.65
C GLU A 121 5.33 32.52 -2.05
N VAL A 122 5.53 32.88 -0.78
CA VAL A 122 4.73 33.89 -0.11
C VAL A 122 5.62 35.13 -0.01
N GLN A 123 5.22 36.23 -0.64
CA GLN A 123 5.88 37.52 -0.44
C GLN A 123 5.47 38.08 0.93
N GLU A 124 6.45 38.55 1.70
CA GLU A 124 6.24 39.29 2.95
C GLU A 124 5.80 40.73 2.70
#